data_AF-A0AAD2WC91-F1
#
_entry.id   AF-A0AAD2WC91-F1
#
_cell.length_a   1.000
_cell.length_b   1.000
_cell.length_c   1.000
_cell.angle_alpha   90.00
_cell.angle_beta   90.00
_cell.angle_gamma   90.00
#
_symmetry.space_group_name_H-M   'P 1'
#
loop_
_entity.id
_entity.type
_entity.pdbx_description
1 polymer ?
#
loop_
_entity_poly.entity_id
_entity_poly.type
_entity_poly.pdbx_seq_one_letter_code
_entity_poly.pdbx_strand_id
1 'polypeptide(L)'
;MSSIHVASDRQSAVRLLACIDAGSTDVTDDSWGSEIVAALRAQSRLQALDFWMRNPDYLANELLTEFEAGGDPASLVLAQNILNSREPDLSRVPMIRYRFGAFEPLDNALSILRAAEFIKIKRHGIPGKVQEHIYLLTLKGRNAMNELSGMSQEIAWYRDRACVVARIAGGAGGKALKDRQYLQAEYADTALKHIIAPITDRVRQRLEALLQGNAA
;
A
#
# COMPACT_ATOMS: atom_id res chain seq x y z
N MET A 1 22.75 6.88 16.57
CA MET A 1 21.91 7.08 15.36
C MET A 1 21.34 5.73 15.00
N SER A 2 20.06 5.47 15.26
CA SER A 2 19.42 4.23 14.84
C SER A 2 19.44 4.18 13.32
N SER A 3 20.05 3.15 12.72
CA SER A 3 20.05 2.99 11.27
C SER A 3 18.60 2.83 10.81
N ILE A 4 18.13 3.74 9.96
CA ILE A 4 16.82 3.59 9.32
C ILE A 4 16.83 2.26 8.58
N HIS A 5 15.95 1.34 8.94
CA HIS A 5 15.84 0.06 8.24
C HIS A 5 15.31 0.33 6.82
N VAL A 6 16.20 0.28 5.84
CA VAL A 6 15.84 0.44 4.42
C VAL A 6 15.55 -0.95 3.86
N ALA A 7 14.33 -1.14 3.33
CA ALA A 7 14.01 -2.38 2.63
C ALA A 7 14.87 -2.53 1.37
N SER A 8 15.39 -3.73 1.13
CA SER A 8 16.11 -4.01 -0.12
C SER A 8 15.21 -3.83 -1.34
N ASP A 9 15.80 -3.60 -2.52
CA ASP A 9 15.05 -3.50 -3.78
C ASP A 9 14.20 -4.75 -4.05
N ARG A 10 14.66 -5.94 -3.61
CA ARG A 10 13.92 -7.20 -3.72
C ARG A 10 12.70 -7.24 -2.80
N GLN A 11 12.85 -6.83 -1.54
CA GLN A 11 11.70 -6.72 -0.61
C GLN A 11 10.70 -5.69 -1.11
N SER A 12 11.18 -4.56 -1.63
CA SER A 12 10.35 -3.55 -2.26
C SER A 12 9.64 -4.08 -3.51
N ALA A 13 10.31 -4.91 -4.33
CA ALA A 13 9.68 -5.55 -5.49
C ALA A 13 8.54 -6.48 -5.07
N VAL A 14 8.73 -7.33 -4.07
CA VAL A 14 7.66 -8.21 -3.54
C VAL A 14 6.48 -7.39 -3.02
N ARG A 15 6.75 -6.36 -2.21
CA ARG A 15 5.70 -5.47 -1.68
C ARG A 15 4.92 -4.75 -2.77
N LEU A 16 5.62 -4.23 -3.79
CA LEU A 16 4.98 -3.57 -4.92
C LEU A 16 4.21 -4.56 -5.81
N LEU A 17 4.69 -5.78 -6.01
CA LEU A 17 3.95 -6.82 -6.71
C LEU A 17 2.64 -7.14 -5.98
N ALA A 18 2.68 -7.30 -4.66
CA ALA A 18 1.47 -7.50 -3.86
C ALA A 18 0.48 -6.32 -3.99
N CYS A 19 0.97 -5.07 -3.93
CA CYS A 19 0.14 -3.88 -4.15
C CYS A 19 -0.49 -3.83 -5.54
N ILE A 20 0.29 -4.18 -6.57
CA ILE A 20 -0.19 -4.20 -7.96
C ILE A 20 -1.23 -5.29 -8.12
N ASP A 21 -0.98 -6.51 -7.64
CA ASP A 21 -1.90 -7.64 -7.79
C ASP A 21 -3.24 -7.36 -7.09
N ALA A 22 -3.21 -6.99 -5.81
CA ALA A 22 -4.42 -6.73 -5.04
C ALA A 22 -5.15 -5.44 -5.45
N GLY A 23 -4.41 -4.41 -5.84
CA GLY A 23 -4.96 -3.07 -6.11
C GLY A 23 -5.44 -2.84 -7.54
N SER A 24 -5.13 -3.76 -8.46
CA SER A 24 -5.49 -3.68 -9.88
C SER A 24 -6.96 -4.03 -10.13
N THR A 25 -7.46 -3.61 -11.28
CA THR A 25 -8.73 -4.10 -11.83
C THR A 25 -8.44 -5.15 -12.89
N ASP A 26 -9.17 -6.26 -12.86
CA ASP A 26 -9.01 -7.32 -13.86
C ASP A 26 -9.31 -6.80 -15.27
N VAL A 27 -8.50 -7.26 -16.21
CA VAL A 27 -8.65 -7.00 -17.64
C VAL A 27 -9.32 -8.23 -18.24
N THR A 28 -10.51 -8.04 -18.82
CA THR A 28 -11.33 -9.14 -19.36
C THR A 28 -11.25 -9.28 -20.88
N ASP A 29 -10.44 -8.45 -21.53
CA ASP A 29 -10.24 -8.43 -22.98
C ASP A 29 -8.75 -8.49 -23.33
N ASP A 30 -8.44 -8.65 -24.62
CA ASP A 30 -7.05 -8.72 -25.09
C ASP A 30 -6.44 -7.34 -25.39
N SER A 31 -7.00 -6.24 -24.88
CA SER A 31 -6.56 -4.87 -25.21
C SER A 31 -5.10 -4.57 -24.88
N TRP A 32 -4.51 -5.36 -23.97
CA TRP A 32 -3.12 -5.23 -23.54
C TRP A 32 -2.22 -6.42 -23.89
N GLY A 33 -2.74 -7.39 -24.64
CA GLY A 33 -2.12 -8.69 -24.88
C GLY A 33 -2.70 -9.77 -23.98
N SER A 34 -2.76 -11.01 -24.48
CA SER A 34 -3.43 -12.14 -23.82
C SER A 34 -2.75 -12.59 -22.51
N GLU A 35 -1.52 -12.15 -22.27
CA GLU A 35 -0.80 -12.43 -21.03
C GLU A 35 -1.12 -11.44 -19.89
N ILE A 36 -1.81 -10.34 -20.17
CA ILE A 36 -2.17 -9.32 -19.18
C ILE A 36 -3.51 -9.68 -18.53
N VAL A 37 -3.53 -9.75 -17.20
CA VAL A 37 -4.72 -10.18 -16.45
C VAL A 37 -5.35 -9.05 -15.62
N ALA A 38 -4.59 -8.00 -15.32
CA ALA A 38 -5.08 -6.87 -14.54
C ALA A 38 -4.26 -5.60 -14.78
N ALA A 39 -4.83 -4.44 -14.46
CA ALA A 39 -4.18 -3.15 -14.58
C ALA A 39 -4.36 -2.27 -13.34
N LEU A 40 -3.25 -1.74 -12.84
CA LEU A 40 -3.24 -0.66 -11.85
C LEU A 40 -2.92 0.66 -12.55
N ARG A 41 -3.85 1.60 -12.46
CA ARG A 41 -3.70 2.94 -13.03
C ARG A 41 -3.16 3.94 -12.01
N ALA A 42 -2.32 4.85 -12.50
CA ALA A 42 -1.66 5.94 -11.80
C ALA A 42 -0.60 5.53 -10.76
N GLN A 43 0.61 6.07 -10.92
CA GLN A 43 1.70 5.91 -9.94
C GLN A 43 1.34 6.48 -8.56
N SER A 44 0.56 7.55 -8.51
CA SER A 44 0.10 8.11 -7.23
C SER A 44 -0.80 7.14 -6.46
N ARG A 45 -1.59 6.30 -7.14
CA ARG A 45 -2.36 5.24 -6.49
C ARG A 45 -1.42 4.17 -5.94
N LEU A 46 -0.46 3.68 -6.75
CA LEU A 46 0.53 2.70 -6.27
C LEU A 46 1.29 3.19 -5.04
N GLN A 47 1.75 4.45 -5.04
CA GLN A 47 2.46 5.04 -3.91
C GLN A 47 1.57 5.18 -2.67
N ALA A 48 0.26 5.46 -2.84
CA ALA A 48 -0.67 5.52 -1.72
C ALA A 48 -0.92 4.13 -1.10
N LEU A 49 -1.05 3.09 -1.92
CA LEU A 49 -1.15 1.70 -1.44
C LEU A 49 0.13 1.29 -0.71
N ASP A 50 1.29 1.55 -1.32
CA ASP A 50 2.61 1.25 -0.72
C ASP A 50 2.81 2.01 0.61
N PHE A 51 2.29 3.23 0.73
CA PHE A 51 2.33 3.98 1.99
C PHE A 51 1.63 3.25 3.13
N TRP A 52 0.42 2.74 2.92
CA TRP A 52 -0.30 1.98 3.95
C TRP A 52 0.30 0.60 4.21
N MET A 53 0.90 -0.04 3.21
CA MET A 53 1.68 -1.27 3.42
C MET A 53 2.88 -1.05 4.35
N ARG A 54 3.52 0.12 4.24
CA ARG A 54 4.73 0.46 4.99
C ARG A 54 4.46 1.11 6.34
N ASN A 55 3.26 1.62 6.58
CA ASN A 55 2.87 2.28 7.82
C ASN A 55 1.57 1.65 8.33
N PRO A 56 1.67 0.47 9.00
CA PRO A 56 0.50 -0.30 9.44
C PRO A 56 -0.40 0.46 10.42
N ASP A 57 0.15 1.38 11.20
CA ASP A 57 -0.58 2.31 12.08
C ASP A 57 -1.52 3.24 11.30
N TYR A 58 -1.09 3.74 10.15
CA TYR A 58 -1.97 4.51 9.24
C TYR A 58 -3.07 3.64 8.65
N LEU A 59 -2.77 2.39 8.27
CA LEU A 59 -3.80 1.46 7.81
C LEU A 59 -4.81 1.12 8.91
N ALA A 60 -4.34 0.86 10.13
CA ALA A 60 -5.20 0.62 11.30
C ALA A 60 -6.12 1.82 11.54
N ASN A 61 -5.62 3.05 11.40
CA ASN A 61 -6.45 4.24 11.53
C ASN A 61 -7.58 4.32 10.48
N GLU A 62 -7.31 3.93 9.24
CA GLU A 62 -8.33 3.88 8.19
C GLU A 62 -9.38 2.77 8.45
N LEU A 63 -8.96 1.64 9.00
CA LEU A 63 -9.87 0.57 9.44
C LEU A 63 -10.80 1.03 10.58
N LEU A 64 -10.28 1.81 11.53
CA LEU A 64 -11.12 2.42 12.57
C LEU A 64 -12.12 3.42 11.98
N THR A 65 -11.72 4.19 10.97
CA THR A 65 -12.63 5.12 10.26
C THR A 65 -13.72 4.37 9.50
N GLU A 66 -13.38 3.25 8.86
CA GLU A 66 -14.37 2.37 8.22
C GLU A 66 -15.36 1.79 9.24
N PHE A 67 -14.87 1.33 10.40
CA PHE A 67 -15.71 0.87 11.50
C PHE A 67 -16.66 1.96 12.02
N GLU A 68 -16.17 3.17 12.28
CA GLU A 68 -17.02 4.28 12.75
C GLU A 68 -18.09 4.67 11.72
N ALA A 69 -17.78 4.58 10.42
CA ALA A 69 -18.70 4.95 9.35
C ALA A 69 -19.76 3.87 9.07
N GLY A 70 -19.39 2.59 9.10
CA GLY A 70 -20.24 1.48 8.65
C GLY A 70 -20.59 0.44 9.74
N GLY A 71 -19.97 0.52 10.90
CA GLY A 71 -20.18 -0.41 12.02
C GLY A 71 -19.59 -1.80 11.83
N ASP A 72 -18.74 -2.05 10.81
CA ASP A 72 -18.20 -3.38 10.51
C ASP A 72 -17.22 -3.88 11.58
N PRO A 73 -17.59 -4.87 12.42
CA PRO A 73 -16.73 -5.33 13.51
C PRO A 73 -15.44 -5.98 13.01
N ALA A 74 -15.41 -6.52 11.79
CA ALA A 74 -14.22 -7.14 11.22
C ALA A 74 -13.09 -6.11 11.05
N SER A 75 -13.44 -4.87 10.71
CA SER A 75 -12.49 -3.77 10.56
C SER A 75 -11.88 -3.35 11.90
N LEU A 76 -12.68 -3.32 12.97
CA LEU A 76 -12.19 -3.08 14.34
C LEU A 76 -11.24 -4.18 14.82
N VAL A 77 -11.62 -5.45 14.63
CA VAL A 77 -10.77 -6.61 14.97
C VAL A 77 -9.46 -6.59 14.20
N LEU A 78 -9.49 -6.26 12.92
CA LEU A 78 -8.29 -6.19 12.10
C LEU A 78 -7.37 -5.04 12.53
N ALA A 79 -7.92 -3.87 12.86
CA ALA A 79 -7.15 -2.76 13.41
C ALA A 79 -6.48 -3.15 14.75
N GLN A 80 -7.22 -3.83 15.63
CA GLN A 80 -6.69 -4.36 16.88
C GLN A 80 -5.54 -5.35 16.66
N ASN A 81 -5.71 -6.30 15.73
CA ASN A 81 -4.66 -7.27 15.41
C ASN A 81 -3.39 -6.59 14.88
N ILE A 82 -3.52 -5.58 14.02
CA ILE A 82 -2.38 -4.79 13.54
C ILE A 82 -1.65 -4.16 14.73
N LEU A 83 -2.36 -3.44 15.60
CA LEU A 83 -1.74 -2.64 16.67
C LEU A 83 -1.18 -3.46 17.85
N ASN A 84 -1.75 -4.65 18.10
CA ASN A 84 -1.34 -5.56 19.16
C ASN A 84 -0.23 -6.53 18.72
N SER A 85 -0.05 -6.71 17.41
CA SER A 85 1.10 -7.44 16.87
C SER A 85 2.36 -6.59 16.88
N ARG A 86 3.53 -7.21 16.62
CA ARG A 86 4.78 -6.47 16.37
C ARG A 86 4.85 -5.85 14.97
N GLU A 87 3.80 -5.96 14.16
CA GLU A 87 3.78 -5.46 12.78
C GLU A 87 4.12 -3.96 12.67
N PRO A 88 3.60 -3.05 13.51
CA PRO A 88 3.94 -1.62 13.41
C PRO A 88 5.43 -1.33 13.65
N ASP A 89 6.12 -2.20 14.39
CA ASP A 89 7.55 -2.04 14.71
C ASP A 89 8.45 -2.78 13.71
N LEU A 90 8.07 -4.00 13.31
CA LEU A 90 8.87 -4.87 12.44
C LEU A 90 8.63 -4.63 10.94
N SER A 91 7.41 -4.29 10.56
CA SER A 91 7.02 -4.13 9.15
C SER A 91 7.08 -2.68 8.68
N ARG A 92 7.37 -1.73 9.59
CA ARG A 92 7.43 -0.32 9.23
C ARG A 92 8.67 0.01 8.41
N VAL A 93 8.44 0.55 7.22
CA VAL A 93 9.49 1.04 6.33
C VAL A 93 9.25 2.54 6.11
N PRO A 94 9.97 3.42 6.81
CA PRO A 94 9.71 4.86 6.78
C PRO A 94 9.70 5.42 5.35
N MET A 95 8.75 6.31 5.06
CA MET A 95 8.72 7.08 3.83
C MET A 95 9.02 8.55 4.12
N ILE A 96 9.69 9.21 3.18
CA ILE A 96 9.90 10.66 3.24
C ILE A 96 8.74 11.40 2.60
N ARG A 97 8.43 12.60 3.10
CA ARG A 97 7.59 13.55 2.37
C ARG A 97 8.42 14.21 1.27
N TYR A 98 8.00 14.09 0.01
CA TYR A 98 8.59 14.79 -1.11
C TYR A 98 7.55 15.49 -1.96
N ARG A 99 7.77 16.79 -2.21
CA ARG A 99 6.87 17.72 -2.92
C ARG A 99 5.44 17.65 -2.38
N PHE A 100 4.67 16.72 -2.93
CA PHE A 100 3.26 16.62 -2.69
C PHE A 100 2.88 15.46 -1.76
N GLY A 101 3.76 14.67 -1.17
CA GLY A 101 3.33 13.61 -0.23
C GLY A 101 4.40 12.56 0.03
N ALA A 102 4.01 11.42 0.59
CA ALA A 102 4.87 10.26 0.76
C ALA A 102 5.45 9.82 -0.60
N PHE A 103 6.76 9.63 -0.64
CA PHE A 103 7.47 9.32 -1.87
C PHE A 103 8.57 8.29 -1.63
N GLU A 104 8.64 7.33 -2.56
CA GLU A 104 9.77 6.43 -2.75
C GLU A 104 10.10 6.37 -4.25
N PRO A 105 11.39 6.38 -4.64
CA PRO A 105 11.81 5.94 -5.96
C PRO A 105 11.38 4.49 -6.23
N LEU A 106 10.56 4.27 -7.26
CA LEU A 106 10.04 2.93 -7.56
C LEU A 106 10.87 2.18 -8.61
N ASP A 107 11.77 2.87 -9.33
CA ASP A 107 12.38 2.36 -10.56
C ASP A 107 13.20 1.06 -10.36
N ASN A 108 13.97 0.94 -9.27
CA ASN A 108 14.76 -0.26 -9.01
C ASN A 108 13.88 -1.48 -8.71
N ALA A 109 12.90 -1.33 -7.82
CA ALA A 109 11.98 -2.41 -7.49
C ALA A 109 11.13 -2.82 -8.70
N LEU A 110 10.66 -1.83 -9.48
CA LEU A 110 9.90 -2.07 -10.71
C LEU A 110 10.77 -2.71 -11.81
N SER A 111 12.07 -2.41 -11.88
CA SER A 111 12.96 -3.02 -12.87
C SER A 111 13.13 -4.52 -12.63
N ILE A 112 13.21 -4.95 -11.36
CA ILE A 112 13.22 -6.36 -10.97
C ILE A 112 11.94 -7.06 -11.46
N LEU A 113 10.77 -6.47 -11.19
CA LEU A 113 9.48 -7.05 -11.60
C LEU A 113 9.32 -7.11 -13.13
N ARG A 114 9.82 -6.09 -13.84
CA ARG A 114 9.81 -6.06 -15.31
C ARG A 114 10.77 -7.08 -15.91
N ALA A 115 11.97 -7.23 -15.36
CA ALA A 115 12.96 -8.20 -15.83
C ALA A 115 12.46 -9.64 -15.65
N ALA A 116 11.70 -9.91 -14.59
CA ALA A 116 11.03 -11.19 -14.38
C ALA A 116 9.75 -11.38 -15.22
N GLU A 117 9.33 -10.36 -15.98
CA GLU A 117 8.08 -10.31 -16.76
C GLU A 117 6.80 -10.45 -15.90
N PHE A 118 6.88 -10.09 -14.63
CA PHE A 118 5.71 -10.09 -13.73
C PHE A 118 4.78 -8.92 -14.00
N ILE A 119 5.35 -7.80 -14.48
CA ILE A 119 4.58 -6.63 -14.89
C ILE A 119 5.10 -6.07 -16.22
N LYS A 120 4.21 -5.36 -16.92
CA LYS A 120 4.58 -4.39 -17.96
C LYS A 120 4.21 -3.00 -17.49
N ILE A 121 4.95 -1.98 -17.95
CA ILE A 121 4.65 -0.58 -17.63
C ILE A 121 4.37 0.15 -18.93
N LYS A 122 3.15 0.69 -19.05
CA LYS A 122 2.77 1.64 -20.10
C LYS A 122 2.77 3.05 -19.53
N ARG A 123 3.17 4.01 -20.35
CA ARG A 123 3.14 5.44 -20.02
C ARG A 123 2.23 6.11 -21.04
N HIS A 124 1.19 6.78 -20.56
CA HIS A 124 0.37 7.65 -21.39
C HIS A 124 0.84 9.09 -21.18
N GLY A 125 1.01 9.82 -22.27
CA GLY A 125 1.35 11.23 -22.29
C GLY A 125 2.04 11.59 -23.60
N ILE A 126 2.71 12.74 -23.61
CA ILE A 126 3.59 13.16 -24.70
C ILE A 126 5.04 13.00 -24.26
N PRO A 127 6.01 12.86 -25.19
CA PRO A 127 7.43 12.88 -24.85
C PRO A 127 7.78 14.07 -23.94
N GLY A 128 8.46 13.83 -22.83
CA GLY A 128 8.78 14.84 -21.82
C GLY A 128 7.68 15.16 -20.80
N LYS A 129 6.45 14.68 -20.98
CA LYS A 129 5.34 14.87 -20.04
C LYS A 129 4.47 13.61 -19.95
N VAL A 130 4.85 12.70 -19.06
CA VAL A 130 4.04 11.54 -18.70
C VAL A 130 2.82 12.01 -17.90
N GLN A 131 1.63 11.73 -18.42
CA GLN A 131 0.36 12.02 -17.74
C GLN A 131 -0.04 10.88 -16.80
N GLU A 132 0.20 9.63 -17.20
CA GLU A 132 -0.21 8.46 -16.45
C GLU A 132 0.78 7.30 -16.61
N HIS A 133 1.04 6.61 -15.49
CA HIS A 133 1.67 5.31 -15.49
C HIS A 133 0.59 4.24 -15.31
N ILE A 134 0.63 3.20 -16.14
CA ILE A 134 -0.24 2.04 -16.06
C ILE A 134 0.65 0.82 -15.84
N TYR A 135 0.46 0.16 -14.71
CA TYR A 135 1.14 -1.09 -14.36
C TYR A 135 0.23 -2.25 -14.75
N LEU A 136 0.64 -3.01 -15.75
CA LEU A 136 -0.09 -4.15 -16.28
C LEU A 136 0.47 -5.40 -15.62
N LEU A 137 -0.35 -6.09 -14.85
CA LEU A 137 0.00 -7.36 -14.23
C LEU A 137 -0.12 -8.48 -15.26
N THR A 138 0.94 -9.27 -15.40
CA THR A 138 0.91 -10.46 -16.25
C THR A 138 0.35 -11.65 -15.48
N LEU A 139 -0.18 -12.66 -16.19
CA LEU A 139 -0.56 -13.95 -15.59
C LEU A 139 0.61 -14.56 -14.82
N LYS A 140 1.83 -14.45 -15.36
CA LYS A 140 3.08 -14.90 -14.71
C LYS A 140 3.31 -14.17 -13.38
N GLY A 141 3.07 -12.85 -13.32
CA GLY A 141 3.21 -12.05 -12.10
C GLY A 141 2.21 -12.43 -11.02
N ARG A 142 0.94 -12.65 -11.38
CA ARG A 142 -0.10 -13.11 -10.46
C ARG A 142 0.22 -14.51 -9.91
N ASN A 143 0.61 -15.44 -10.79
CA ASN A 143 1.03 -16.78 -10.39
C ASN A 143 2.25 -16.75 -9.47
N ALA A 144 3.23 -15.89 -9.76
CA ALA A 144 4.40 -15.71 -8.91
C ALA A 144 4.02 -15.17 -7.52
N MET A 145 3.09 -14.21 -7.42
CA MET A 145 2.63 -13.72 -6.12
C MET A 145 1.96 -14.83 -5.31
N ASN A 146 1.12 -15.65 -5.96
CA ASN A 146 0.50 -16.82 -5.34
C ASN A 146 1.54 -17.83 -4.84
N GLU A 147 2.51 -18.20 -5.69
CA GLU A 147 3.58 -19.15 -5.35
C GLU A 147 4.45 -18.63 -4.19
N LEU A 148 4.97 -17.40 -4.32
CA LEU A 148 5.81 -16.76 -3.31
C LEU A 148 5.12 -16.69 -1.95
N SER A 149 3.82 -16.40 -1.95
CA SER A 149 3.01 -16.35 -0.73
C SER A 149 2.78 -17.72 -0.08
N GLY A 150 2.99 -18.81 -0.81
CA GLY A 150 2.97 -20.17 -0.26
C GLY A 150 4.31 -20.61 0.32
N MET A 151 5.40 -19.88 0.06
CA MET A 151 6.76 -20.27 0.48
C MET A 151 7.07 -19.92 1.95
N SER A 152 6.53 -18.82 2.47
CA SER A 152 6.75 -18.39 3.86
C SER A 152 5.63 -17.49 4.38
N GLN A 153 5.47 -17.45 5.70
CA GLN A 153 4.46 -16.61 6.36
C GLN A 153 4.77 -15.11 6.18
N GLU A 154 6.04 -14.74 6.13
CA GLU A 154 6.50 -13.36 5.91
C GLU A 154 6.12 -12.85 4.52
N ILE A 155 6.15 -13.72 3.50
CA ILE A 155 5.73 -13.33 2.15
C ILE A 155 4.20 -13.37 2.02
N ALA A 156 3.54 -14.34 2.64
CA ALA A 156 2.07 -14.39 2.75
C ALA A 156 1.52 -13.09 3.36
N TRP A 157 2.21 -12.55 4.37
CA TRP A 157 1.86 -11.27 4.99
C TRP A 157 1.77 -10.13 3.97
N TYR A 158 2.71 -10.00 3.02
CA TYR A 158 2.64 -8.95 2.00
C TYR A 158 1.38 -9.07 1.13
N ARG A 159 1.03 -10.29 0.70
CA ARG A 159 -0.18 -10.56 -0.09
C ARG A 159 -1.42 -10.17 0.71
N ASP A 160 -1.57 -10.72 1.91
CA ASP A 160 -2.78 -10.54 2.72
C ASP A 160 -2.97 -9.08 3.14
N ARG A 161 -1.88 -8.42 3.53
CA ARG A 161 -1.90 -6.99 3.85
C ARG A 161 -2.24 -6.15 2.63
N ALA A 162 -1.74 -6.48 1.44
CA ALA A 162 -2.09 -5.76 0.21
C ALA A 162 -3.58 -5.91 -0.14
N CYS A 163 -4.20 -7.06 0.12
CA CYS A 163 -5.65 -7.23 -0.01
C CYS A 163 -6.44 -6.29 0.91
N VAL A 164 -6.01 -6.15 2.17
CA VAL A 164 -6.62 -5.19 3.12
C VAL A 164 -6.45 -3.75 2.63
N VAL A 165 -5.24 -3.39 2.21
CA VAL A 165 -4.93 -2.06 1.68
C VAL A 165 -5.77 -1.75 0.44
N ALA A 166 -5.90 -2.70 -0.50
CA ALA A 166 -6.72 -2.55 -1.69
C ALA A 166 -8.21 -2.41 -1.37
N ARG A 167 -8.72 -3.19 -0.40
CA ARG A 167 -10.10 -3.08 0.10
C ARG A 167 -10.38 -1.68 0.65
N ILE A 168 -9.53 -1.19 1.55
CA ILE A 168 -9.63 0.15 2.14
C ILE A 168 -9.49 1.27 1.09
N ALA A 169 -8.67 1.06 0.07
CA ALA A 169 -8.52 2.00 -1.03
C ALA A 169 -9.77 2.02 -1.94
N GLY A 170 -10.45 0.88 -2.10
CA GLY A 170 -11.55 0.70 -3.03
C GLY A 170 -11.22 1.21 -4.44
N GLY A 171 -12.21 1.81 -5.10
CA GLY A 171 -12.05 2.44 -6.42
C GLY A 171 -11.36 3.82 -6.40
N ALA A 172 -10.90 4.33 -5.25
CA ALA A 172 -10.45 5.71 -5.14
C ALA A 172 -9.14 5.98 -5.91
N GLY A 173 -9.12 7.00 -6.76
CA GLY A 173 -7.90 7.41 -7.46
C GLY A 173 -6.80 7.91 -6.52
N GLY A 174 -5.56 7.97 -7.02
CA GLY A 174 -4.40 8.37 -6.20
C GLY A 174 -4.51 9.75 -5.55
N LYS A 175 -5.23 10.71 -6.15
CA LYS A 175 -5.52 12.00 -5.51
C LYS A 175 -6.41 11.84 -4.27
N ALA A 176 -7.49 11.09 -4.37
CA ALA A 176 -8.43 10.90 -3.27
C ALA A 176 -7.80 10.14 -2.10
N LEU A 177 -7.01 9.10 -2.39
CA LEU A 177 -6.26 8.36 -1.35
C LEU A 177 -5.26 9.25 -0.62
N LYS A 178 -4.61 10.12 -1.39
CA LYS A 178 -3.67 11.08 -0.84
C LYS A 178 -4.35 12.16 -0.02
N ASP A 179 -5.51 12.67 -0.45
CA ASP A 179 -6.32 13.61 0.34
C ASP A 179 -6.66 13.00 1.71
N ARG A 180 -6.95 11.68 1.80
CA ARG A 180 -7.12 10.96 3.09
C ARG A 180 -5.85 10.96 3.95
N GLN A 181 -4.69 10.71 3.34
CA GLN A 181 -3.41 10.77 4.05
C GLN A 181 -3.14 12.18 4.62
N TYR A 182 -3.54 13.23 3.90
CA TYR A 182 -3.43 14.62 4.34
C TYR A 182 -4.36 15.00 5.50
N LEU A 183 -5.35 14.18 5.85
CA LEU A 183 -6.15 14.39 7.06
C LEU A 183 -5.33 14.14 8.35
N GLN A 184 -4.18 13.49 8.24
CA GLN A 184 -3.32 13.17 9.37
C GLN A 184 -2.28 14.29 9.55
N ALA A 185 -2.30 14.96 10.71
CA ALA A 185 -1.38 16.08 11.00
C ALA A 185 0.09 15.68 10.84
N GLU A 186 0.47 14.50 11.34
CA GLU A 186 1.83 13.95 11.26
C GLU A 186 2.29 13.79 9.81
N TYR A 187 1.37 13.51 8.89
CA TYR A 187 1.64 13.47 7.46
C TYR A 187 1.69 14.88 6.85
N ALA A 188 0.67 15.70 7.15
CA ALA A 188 0.47 17.02 6.58
C ALA A 188 1.54 18.04 6.99
N ASP A 189 2.09 17.90 8.20
CA ASP A 189 3.04 18.84 8.81
C ASP A 189 4.50 18.38 8.68
N THR A 190 4.75 17.14 8.23
CA THR A 190 6.12 16.63 8.00
C THR A 190 6.88 17.56 7.06
N ALA A 191 8.05 18.07 7.44
CA ALA A 191 8.83 18.93 6.54
C ALA A 191 9.27 18.19 5.27
N LEU A 192 9.49 18.92 4.17
CA LEU A 192 10.01 18.31 2.95
C LEU A 192 11.33 17.57 3.22
N LYS A 193 11.47 16.39 2.61
CA LYS A 193 12.61 15.45 2.75
C LYS A 193 12.78 14.86 4.16
N HIS A 194 11.79 15.02 5.04
CA HIS A 194 11.79 14.37 6.35
C HIS A 194 10.90 13.13 6.35
N ILE A 195 11.19 12.22 7.29
CA ILE A 195 10.42 11.02 7.54
C ILE A 195 9.04 11.40 8.08
N ILE A 196 8.01 10.77 7.54
CA ILE A 196 6.65 10.88 8.08
C ILE A 196 6.59 10.14 9.42
N ALA A 197 6.20 10.86 10.47
CA ALA A 197 6.14 10.33 11.84
C ALA A 197 5.06 9.25 11.98
N PRO A 198 5.22 8.27 12.89
CA PRO A 198 4.16 7.30 13.17
C PRO A 198 3.01 7.98 13.92
N ILE A 199 1.85 7.35 13.88
CA ILE A 199 0.64 7.75 14.63
C ILE A 199 0.18 6.68 15.63
N THR A 200 0.99 5.64 15.84
CA THR A 200 0.65 4.43 16.63
C THR A 200 -0.04 4.73 17.96
N ASP A 201 0.53 5.60 18.80
CA ASP A 201 -0.01 5.85 20.14
C ASP A 201 -1.40 6.49 20.09
N ARG A 202 -1.59 7.45 19.17
CA ARG A 202 -2.90 8.07 18.95
C ARG A 202 -3.93 7.06 18.44
N VAL A 203 -3.53 6.17 17.53
CA VAL A 203 -4.45 5.15 16.97
C VAL A 203 -4.79 4.10 18.04
N ARG A 204 -3.86 3.76 18.93
CA ARG A 204 -4.14 2.89 20.10
C ARG A 204 -5.18 3.50 21.03
N GLN A 205 -5.02 4.79 21.37
CA GLN A 205 -6.01 5.50 22.19
C GLN A 205 -7.39 5.52 21.53
N ARG A 206 -7.43 5.74 20.20
CA ARG A 206 -8.69 5.69 19.43
C ARG A 206 -9.32 4.29 19.46
N LEU A 207 -8.53 3.23 19.26
CA LEU A 207 -9.00 1.85 19.34
C LEU A 207 -9.58 1.53 20.73
N GLU A 208 -8.90 1.92 21.81
CA GLU A 208 -9.35 1.69 23.19
C GLU A 208 -10.70 2.36 23.46
N ALA A 209 -10.89 3.61 23.01
CA ALA A 209 -12.14 4.32 23.14
C ALA A 209 -13.30 3.61 22.40
N LEU A 210 -13.05 3.12 21.19
CA LEU A 210 -14.06 2.39 20.40
C LEU A 210 -14.42 1.04 21.04
N LEU A 211 -13.45 0.33 21.61
CA LEU A 211 -13.70 -0.93 22.32
C LEU A 211 -14.53 -0.72 23.59
N GLN A 212 -14.25 0.35 24.35
CA GLN A 212 -15.03 0.70 25.54
C GLN A 212 -16.47 1.13 25.18
N GLY A 213 -16.64 1.90 24.10
CA GLY A 213 -17.96 2.33 23.62
C GLY A 213 -18.83 1.19 23.08
N ASN A 214 -18.23 0.14 22.53
CA ASN A 214 -18.95 -1.06 22.06
C ASN A 214 -19.26 -2.09 23.16
N ALA A 215 -18.63 -1.98 24.33
CA ALA A 215 -18.85 -2.90 25.44
C ALA A 215 -20.03 -2.50 26.35
N ALA A 216 -20.64 -1.33 26.08
CA ALA A 216 -21.81 -0.79 26.77
C ALA A 216 -23.10 -1.08 25.99
#